data_AF-U9VJK7-F1
#
_entry.id   AF-U9VJK7-F1
#
_cell.length_a   1.000
_cell.length_b   1.000
_cell.length_c   1.000
_cell.angle_alpha   90.00
_cell.angle_beta   90.00
_cell.angle_gamma   90.00
#
_symmetry.space_group_name_H-M   'P 1'
#
loop_
_entity.id
_entity.type
_entity.pdbx_description
1 polymer ?
#
loop_
_entity_poly.entity_id
_entity_poly.type
_entity_poly.pdbx_seq_one_letter_code
_entity_poly.pdbx_strand_id
1 'polypeptide(L)'
;MSAAKPTSASTTWTKELVQSHAKTAVLIEMYTLPFYLTVMTSIILPKEDDKSEKAVFAKAVYDIILSVCIEEMLHLQLAANLCLALDVNAKEIFQKPTYGEPVPYLAPYDPETMGPKMPNHEALLKASLGPLNEATLNTMLDIETPTEFDAALDHTSPQYPYATIGQMYDALLKGILEVEKYGPVFSWSTENQQSQFMIPPKFQQNALRINQTIASFGDAQQAVNLICSQGEGLNMAPVTEPPYHESQFRVDDTYRFYTPIQKNKDGKSKVVDPEEDDRAILNQYAHYGRFLWIHNQITHKGMEFPETYPIAAGAPTFEQGKAVGELVEGFDSFIKTLTSMWGGGGASTFFDAMYKLKPLPTQCWQAGIVPQWKE
;
A
#
# COMPACT_ATOMS: atom_id res chain seq x y z
N MET A 1 22.97 -3.02 -18.52
CA MET A 1 22.72 -1.94 -19.51
C MET A 1 22.80 -0.63 -18.75
N SER A 2 23.61 0.32 -19.23
CA SER A 2 23.82 1.62 -18.58
C SER A 2 22.56 2.47 -18.67
N ALA A 3 22.04 2.93 -17.53
CA ALA A 3 20.95 3.88 -17.50
C ALA A 3 21.40 5.20 -18.15
N ALA A 4 20.62 5.67 -19.12
CA ALA A 4 20.83 6.98 -19.73
C ALA A 4 20.52 8.08 -18.70
N LYS A 5 21.34 9.13 -18.67
CA LYS A 5 21.06 10.37 -17.92
C LYS A 5 19.70 10.95 -18.38
N PRO A 6 18.86 11.47 -17.46
CA PRO A 6 17.59 12.08 -17.84
C PRO A 6 17.87 13.36 -18.64
N THR A 7 17.46 13.32 -19.92
CA THR A 7 17.28 14.52 -20.76
C THR A 7 16.13 15.35 -20.20
N SER A 8 16.23 16.68 -20.30
CA SER A 8 15.26 17.69 -19.83
C SER A 8 13.82 17.17 -19.76
N ALA A 9 13.20 17.22 -18.59
CA ALA A 9 11.82 16.78 -18.35
C ALA A 9 10.89 17.40 -19.41
N SER A 10 10.18 16.53 -20.15
CA SER A 10 9.11 16.97 -21.05
C SER A 10 8.02 17.60 -20.19
N THR A 11 7.63 18.83 -20.46
CA THR A 11 6.50 19.47 -19.79
C THR A 11 5.15 19.04 -20.37
N THR A 12 5.15 18.21 -21.42
CA THR A 12 3.96 17.79 -22.16
C THR A 12 3.74 16.31 -21.97
N TRP A 13 2.50 15.93 -21.71
CA TRP A 13 2.10 14.53 -21.56
C TRP A 13 1.94 13.87 -22.92
N THR A 14 2.52 12.68 -23.07
CA THR A 14 2.28 11.78 -24.18
C THR A 14 1.59 10.52 -23.67
N LYS A 15 0.98 9.75 -24.59
CA LYS A 15 0.37 8.46 -24.25
C LYS A 15 1.36 7.51 -23.58
N GLU A 16 2.60 7.47 -24.08
CA GLU A 16 3.67 6.64 -23.53
C GLU A 16 4.08 7.09 -22.12
N LEU A 17 4.13 8.41 -21.87
CA LEU A 17 4.41 8.94 -20.53
C LEU A 17 3.28 8.60 -19.54
N VAL A 18 2.02 8.73 -19.94
CA VAL A 18 0.87 8.31 -19.13
C VAL A 18 0.93 6.82 -18.80
N GLN A 19 1.17 5.97 -19.81
CA GLN A 19 1.33 4.53 -19.63
C GLN A 19 2.51 4.17 -18.72
N SER A 20 3.62 4.90 -18.83
CA SER A 20 4.76 4.72 -17.94
C SER A 20 4.44 5.10 -16.50
N HIS A 21 3.68 6.17 -16.27
CA HIS A 21 3.24 6.58 -14.93
C HIS A 21 2.22 5.60 -14.34
N ALA A 22 1.29 5.08 -15.16
CA ALA A 22 0.36 4.03 -14.72
C ALA A 22 1.10 2.74 -14.28
N LYS A 23 2.13 2.32 -15.02
CA LYS A 23 3.00 1.19 -14.59
C LYS A 23 3.77 1.50 -13.31
N THR A 24 4.16 2.77 -13.12
CA THR A 24 4.87 3.20 -11.91
C THR A 24 3.94 3.17 -10.70
N ALA A 25 2.68 3.55 -10.86
CA ALA A 25 1.67 3.43 -9.82
C ALA A 25 1.53 1.97 -9.35
N VAL A 26 1.38 1.02 -10.29
CA VAL A 26 1.35 -0.42 -9.96
C VAL A 26 2.62 -0.87 -9.24
N LEU A 27 3.79 -0.39 -9.65
CA LEU A 27 5.05 -0.74 -9.01
C LEU A 27 5.12 -0.22 -7.57
N ILE A 28 4.57 0.96 -7.29
CA ILE A 28 4.50 1.54 -5.95
C ILE A 28 3.53 0.76 -5.05
N GLU A 29 2.31 0.44 -5.50
CA GLU A 29 1.40 -0.43 -4.71
C GLU A 29 1.98 -1.84 -4.51
N MET A 30 2.78 -2.33 -5.46
CA MET A 30 3.50 -3.59 -5.30
C MET A 30 4.72 -3.46 -4.38
N TYR A 31 5.25 -2.25 -4.16
CA TYR A 31 6.37 -1.98 -3.25
C TYR A 31 5.90 -1.90 -1.80
N THR A 32 4.71 -1.41 -1.53
CA THR A 32 4.15 -1.32 -0.17
C THR A 32 3.82 -2.72 0.38
N LEU A 33 3.20 -3.58 -0.43
CA LEU A 33 2.65 -4.85 0.04
C LEU A 33 3.69 -5.81 0.66
N PRO A 34 4.81 -6.17 0.01
CA PRO A 34 5.81 -7.04 0.62
C PRO A 34 6.52 -6.38 1.81
N PHE A 35 6.68 -5.04 1.79
CA PHE A 35 7.22 -4.28 2.92
C PHE A 35 6.32 -4.42 4.15
N TYR A 36 5.03 -4.10 4.02
CA TYR A 36 4.07 -4.19 5.11
C TYR A 36 3.83 -5.63 5.59
N LEU A 37 3.81 -6.61 4.68
CA LEU A 37 3.76 -8.03 5.05
C LEU A 37 4.98 -8.46 5.87
N THR A 38 6.17 -7.96 5.53
CA THR A 38 7.41 -8.25 6.27
C THR A 38 7.31 -7.72 7.70
N VAL A 39 6.89 -6.47 7.87
CA VAL A 39 6.69 -5.83 9.18
C VAL A 39 5.60 -6.55 9.98
N MET A 40 4.41 -6.74 9.39
CA MET A 40 3.27 -7.39 10.04
C MET A 40 3.59 -8.80 10.55
N THR A 41 4.26 -9.61 9.73
CA THR A 41 4.57 -11.01 10.07
C THR A 41 5.75 -11.16 11.03
N SER A 42 6.46 -10.08 11.32
CA SER A 42 7.50 -10.07 12.35
C SER A 42 6.93 -10.10 13.77
N ILE A 43 5.68 -9.64 13.95
CA ILE A 43 5.01 -9.53 15.25
C ILE A 43 4.67 -10.92 15.78
N ILE A 44 5.12 -11.21 17.00
CA ILE A 44 4.72 -12.40 17.74
C ILE A 44 3.35 -12.13 18.36
N LEU A 45 2.32 -12.80 17.85
CA LEU A 45 0.98 -12.67 18.40
C LEU A 45 0.91 -13.27 19.81
N PRO A 46 0.28 -12.58 20.77
CA PRO A 46 0.09 -13.09 22.11
C PRO A 46 -0.85 -14.32 22.09
N LYS A 47 -0.83 -15.09 23.18
CA LYS A 47 -1.77 -16.20 23.36
C LYS A 47 -3.20 -15.67 23.44
N GLU A 48 -4.16 -16.44 22.94
CA GLU A 48 -5.58 -16.01 22.87
C GLU A 48 -6.20 -15.62 24.22
N ASP A 49 -5.69 -16.18 25.32
CA ASP A 49 -6.15 -15.93 26.68
C ASP A 49 -5.43 -14.77 27.39
N ASP A 50 -4.36 -14.23 26.79
CA ASP A 50 -3.64 -13.08 27.33
C ASP A 50 -4.41 -11.79 27.02
N LYS A 51 -4.86 -11.12 28.08
CA LYS A 51 -5.62 -9.88 28.04
C LYS A 51 -4.84 -8.70 28.63
N SER A 52 -3.54 -8.84 28.81
CA SER A 52 -2.68 -7.72 29.22
C SER A 52 -2.77 -6.59 28.20
N GLU A 53 -2.53 -5.36 28.65
CA GLU A 53 -2.50 -4.18 27.77
C GLU A 53 -1.51 -4.36 26.61
N LYS A 54 -0.34 -4.95 26.88
CA LYS A 54 0.66 -5.31 25.87
C LYS A 54 0.12 -6.31 24.83
N ALA A 55 -0.61 -7.33 25.27
CA ALA A 55 -1.21 -8.31 24.36
C ALA A 55 -2.31 -7.67 23.49
N VAL A 56 -3.18 -6.86 24.09
CA VAL A 56 -4.23 -6.13 23.35
C VAL A 56 -3.62 -5.18 22.33
N PHE A 57 -2.59 -4.43 22.71
CA PHE A 57 -1.86 -3.53 21.81
C PHE A 57 -1.18 -4.28 20.67
N ALA A 58 -0.43 -5.35 20.95
CA ALA A 58 0.23 -6.16 19.92
C ALA A 58 -0.77 -6.71 18.88
N LYS A 59 -1.93 -7.18 19.35
CA LYS A 59 -3.00 -7.63 18.46
C LYS A 59 -3.57 -6.48 17.63
N ALA A 60 -3.80 -5.32 18.23
CA ALA A 60 -4.32 -4.14 17.52
C ALA A 60 -3.35 -3.69 16.42
N VAL A 61 -2.05 -3.62 16.71
CA VAL A 61 -1.01 -3.28 15.73
C VAL A 61 -1.00 -4.29 14.57
N TYR A 62 -1.06 -5.58 14.87
CA TYR A 62 -1.15 -6.61 13.82
C TYR A 62 -2.40 -6.45 12.94
N ASP A 63 -3.56 -6.28 13.55
CA ASP A 63 -4.84 -6.13 12.84
C ASP A 63 -4.83 -4.85 11.97
N ILE A 64 -4.24 -3.75 12.45
CA ILE A 64 -4.05 -2.51 11.70
C ILE A 64 -3.22 -2.76 10.44
N ILE A 65 -2.01 -3.32 10.56
CA ILE A 65 -1.14 -3.49 9.40
C ILE A 65 -1.75 -4.51 8.42
N LEU A 66 -2.45 -5.53 8.93
CA LEU A 66 -3.22 -6.46 8.10
C LEU A 66 -4.32 -5.75 7.31
N SER A 67 -5.07 -4.83 7.94
CA SER A 67 -6.10 -4.06 7.26
C SER A 67 -5.53 -3.21 6.12
N VAL A 68 -4.38 -2.57 6.35
CA VAL A 68 -3.66 -1.80 5.31
C VAL A 68 -3.20 -2.72 4.19
N CYS A 69 -2.59 -3.87 4.48
CA CYS A 69 -2.20 -4.84 3.44
C CYS A 69 -3.39 -5.26 2.56
N ILE A 70 -4.60 -5.36 3.12
CA ILE A 70 -5.81 -5.69 2.35
C ILE A 70 -6.21 -4.53 1.42
N GLU A 71 -6.11 -3.28 1.90
CA GLU A 71 -6.39 -2.08 1.12
C GLU A 71 -5.35 -1.87 0.01
N GLU A 72 -4.06 -2.01 0.29
CA GLU A 72 -2.97 -1.99 -0.71
C GLU A 72 -3.18 -3.01 -1.85
N MET A 73 -3.80 -4.15 -1.52
CA MET A 73 -4.12 -5.16 -2.51
C MET A 73 -5.32 -4.79 -3.40
N LEU A 74 -6.27 -4.03 -2.87
CA LEU A 74 -7.30 -3.38 -3.67
C LEU A 74 -6.67 -2.30 -4.56
N HIS A 75 -5.74 -1.51 -4.02
CA HIS A 75 -5.04 -0.46 -4.78
C HIS A 75 -4.28 -1.04 -5.95
N LEU A 76 -3.53 -2.13 -5.71
CA LEU A 76 -2.83 -2.87 -6.75
C LEU A 76 -3.79 -3.37 -7.86
N GLN A 77 -4.98 -3.87 -7.48
CA GLN A 77 -5.99 -4.27 -8.46
C GLN A 77 -6.46 -3.09 -9.32
N LEU A 78 -6.77 -1.96 -8.68
CA LEU A 78 -7.27 -0.76 -9.35
C LEU A 78 -6.21 -0.13 -10.27
N ALA A 79 -4.96 -0.01 -9.79
CA ALA A 79 -3.84 0.50 -10.57
C ALA A 79 -3.53 -0.41 -11.79
N ALA A 80 -3.65 -1.73 -11.64
CA ALA A 80 -3.47 -2.68 -12.73
C ALA A 80 -4.63 -2.62 -13.74
N ASN A 81 -5.86 -2.42 -13.28
CA ASN A 81 -7.00 -2.17 -14.17
C ASN A 81 -6.84 -0.86 -14.93
N LEU A 82 -6.30 0.18 -14.28
CA LEU A 82 -6.02 1.47 -14.92
C LEU A 82 -4.98 1.29 -16.04
N CYS A 83 -3.94 0.49 -15.81
CA CYS A 83 -2.98 0.13 -16.86
C CYS A 83 -3.66 -0.46 -18.11
N LEU A 84 -4.56 -1.44 -17.96
CA LEU A 84 -5.27 -2.03 -19.11
C LEU A 84 -6.18 -1.02 -19.80
N ALA A 85 -6.91 -0.20 -19.03
CA ALA A 85 -7.76 0.86 -19.57
C ALA A 85 -6.96 1.89 -20.40
N LEU A 86 -5.69 2.11 -20.04
CA LEU A 86 -4.75 3.00 -20.70
C LEU A 86 -3.90 2.30 -21.76
N ASP A 87 -4.32 1.13 -22.26
CA ASP A 87 -3.66 0.35 -23.32
C ASP A 87 -2.26 -0.19 -22.97
N VAL A 88 -1.93 -0.33 -21.70
CA VAL A 88 -0.70 -1.02 -21.27
C VAL A 88 -0.82 -2.51 -21.52
N ASN A 89 0.24 -3.12 -22.05
CA ASN A 89 0.31 -4.57 -22.22
C ASN A 89 0.30 -5.28 -20.85
N ALA A 90 -0.64 -6.21 -20.64
CA ALA A 90 -0.77 -6.97 -19.40
C ALA A 90 0.54 -7.60 -18.90
N LYS A 91 1.43 -8.02 -19.81
CA LYS A 91 2.73 -8.65 -19.47
C LYS A 91 3.75 -7.68 -18.87
N GLU A 92 3.51 -6.38 -18.95
CA GLU A 92 4.40 -5.33 -18.47
C GLU A 92 3.95 -4.71 -17.14
N ILE A 93 2.75 -5.07 -16.66
CA ILE A 93 2.10 -4.44 -15.51
C ILE A 93 2.85 -4.76 -14.21
N PHE A 94 3.14 -6.04 -13.96
CA PHE A 94 3.68 -6.48 -12.67
C PHE A 94 5.19 -6.71 -12.71
N GLN A 95 5.89 -6.09 -11.77
CA GLN A 95 7.34 -6.25 -11.57
C GLN A 95 7.62 -6.44 -10.08
N LYS A 96 8.70 -7.18 -9.75
CA LYS A 96 9.12 -7.36 -8.35
C LYS A 96 9.77 -6.06 -7.85
N PRO A 97 9.41 -5.57 -6.65
CA PRO A 97 10.10 -4.45 -6.04
C PRO A 97 11.52 -4.85 -5.62
N THR A 98 12.38 -3.84 -5.43
CA THR A 98 13.73 -4.02 -4.89
C THR A 98 13.86 -3.11 -3.67
N TYR A 99 14.30 -3.70 -2.55
CA TYR A 99 14.47 -2.99 -1.28
C TYR A 99 15.95 -2.74 -0.99
N GLY A 100 16.24 -1.76 -0.15
CA GLY A 100 17.61 -1.34 0.16
C GLY A 100 18.23 -0.39 -0.86
N GLU A 101 17.52 -0.07 -1.94
CA GLU A 101 17.93 0.86 -3.00
C GLU A 101 16.93 2.02 -3.11
N PRO A 102 17.36 3.23 -3.53
CA PRO A 102 16.45 4.36 -3.72
C PRO A 102 15.38 4.08 -4.78
N VAL A 103 14.12 4.37 -4.46
CA VAL A 103 12.99 4.34 -5.38
C VAL A 103 12.98 5.66 -6.16
N PRO A 104 13.21 5.66 -7.48
CA PRO A 104 13.44 6.89 -8.25
C PRO A 104 12.18 7.76 -8.44
N TYR A 105 11.02 7.29 -7.97
CA TYR A 105 9.72 7.88 -8.25
C TYR A 105 9.13 8.63 -7.06
N LEU A 106 9.58 8.34 -5.84
CA LEU A 106 9.03 8.90 -4.60
C LEU A 106 10.13 9.51 -3.75
N ALA A 107 9.86 10.71 -3.26
CA ALA A 107 10.72 11.54 -2.43
C ALA A 107 9.91 12.12 -1.24
N PRO A 108 9.38 11.26 -0.37
CA PRO A 108 8.50 11.70 0.69
C PRO A 108 9.15 12.64 1.68
N TYR A 109 8.33 13.52 2.24
CA TYR A 109 8.68 14.40 3.33
C TYR A 109 7.59 14.34 4.40
N ASP A 110 7.79 13.50 5.41
CA ASP A 110 6.94 13.50 6.60
C ASP A 110 7.56 14.39 7.69
N PRO A 111 6.87 15.47 8.13
CA PRO A 111 7.32 16.30 9.23
C PRO A 111 7.56 15.54 10.54
N GLU A 112 6.81 14.47 10.82
CA GLU A 112 6.92 13.68 12.06
C GLU A 112 8.22 12.86 12.10
N THR A 113 8.68 12.35 10.95
CA THR A 113 9.89 11.53 10.87
C THR A 113 11.15 12.35 10.60
N MET A 114 11.02 13.53 9.96
CA MET A 114 12.17 14.27 9.40
C MET A 114 12.47 15.63 10.05
N GLY A 115 11.58 16.16 10.91
CA GLY A 115 11.73 17.50 11.47
C GLY A 115 11.66 18.61 10.41
N PRO A 116 12.05 19.87 10.70
CA PRO A 116 11.92 20.99 9.76
C PRO A 116 12.75 20.77 8.47
N LYS A 117 12.14 20.98 7.28
CA LYS A 117 12.73 20.77 5.95
C LYS A 117 14.19 21.25 5.88
N MET A 118 15.14 20.31 5.92
CA MET A 118 16.56 20.57 5.71
C MET A 118 16.86 20.62 4.20
N PRO A 119 17.66 21.58 3.71
CA PRO A 119 17.88 21.80 2.27
C PRO A 119 18.60 20.67 1.51
N ASN A 120 18.99 19.57 2.17
CA ASN A 120 19.67 18.41 1.58
C ASN A 120 19.09 17.07 2.09
N HIS A 121 17.77 16.99 2.29
CA HIS A 121 17.11 15.73 2.65
C HIS A 121 17.42 14.63 1.62
N GLU A 122 17.62 13.37 2.05
CA GLU A 122 17.89 12.26 1.11
C GLU A 122 16.73 12.20 0.10
N ALA A 123 17.05 12.40 -1.18
CA ALA A 123 16.08 12.87 -2.15
C ALA A 123 15.02 11.83 -2.57
N LEU A 124 15.09 10.58 -2.10
CA LEU A 124 14.28 9.46 -2.58
C LEU A 124 14.02 8.43 -1.47
N LEU A 125 12.84 7.83 -1.48
CA LEU A 125 12.45 6.74 -0.58
C LEU A 125 13.42 5.56 -0.71
N LYS A 126 13.90 5.02 0.41
CA LYS A 126 14.81 3.85 0.45
C LYS A 126 14.43 2.90 1.59
N ALA A 127 13.35 2.14 1.41
CA ALA A 127 12.91 1.20 2.44
C ALA A 127 13.87 0.01 2.58
N SER A 128 14.19 -0.35 3.82
CA SER A 128 14.93 -1.55 4.19
C SER A 128 14.00 -2.52 4.91
N LEU A 129 13.95 -3.77 4.44
CA LEU A 129 13.12 -4.82 5.07
C LEU A 129 13.62 -5.10 6.49
N GLY A 130 12.68 -5.22 7.43
CA GLY A 130 12.99 -5.44 8.83
C GLY A 130 11.74 -5.73 9.66
N PRO A 131 11.90 -6.05 10.96
CA PRO A 131 10.77 -6.27 11.85
C PRO A 131 10.07 -4.94 12.15
N LEU A 132 8.92 -5.00 12.82
CA LEU A 132 8.29 -3.80 13.38
C LEU A 132 9.20 -3.17 14.43
N ASN A 133 9.69 -1.97 14.11
CA ASN A 133 10.49 -1.13 14.98
C ASN A 133 10.30 0.33 14.54
N GLU A 134 11.03 1.25 15.17
CA GLU A 134 10.96 2.68 14.87
C GLU A 134 11.30 2.98 13.40
N ALA A 135 12.37 2.39 12.87
CA ALA A 135 12.81 2.67 11.49
C ALA A 135 11.79 2.19 10.44
N THR A 136 11.23 0.98 10.61
CA THR A 136 10.22 0.46 9.68
C THR A 136 8.90 1.19 9.82
N LEU A 137 8.46 1.54 11.04
CA LEU A 137 7.26 2.33 11.27
C LEU A 137 7.38 3.74 10.65
N ASN A 138 8.52 4.41 10.83
CA ASN A 138 8.78 5.71 10.20
C ASN A 138 8.78 5.61 8.67
N THR A 139 9.34 4.53 8.11
CA THR A 139 9.27 4.31 6.66
C THR A 139 7.83 4.10 6.18
N MET A 140 6.97 3.44 6.98
CA MET A 140 5.55 3.29 6.66
C MET A 140 4.81 4.63 6.69
N LEU A 141 5.14 5.52 7.63
CA LEU A 141 4.63 6.89 7.67
C LEU A 141 5.11 7.70 6.45
N ASP A 142 6.40 7.62 6.11
CA ASP A 142 6.97 8.30 4.95
C ASP A 142 6.27 7.88 3.65
N ILE A 143 5.99 6.58 3.47
CA ILE A 143 5.29 6.07 2.27
C ILE A 143 3.89 6.67 2.15
N GLU A 144 3.14 6.75 3.24
CA GLU A 144 1.74 7.21 3.27
C GLU A 144 1.60 8.72 3.51
N THR A 145 2.69 9.48 3.35
CA THR A 145 2.72 10.93 3.63
C THR A 145 1.58 11.65 2.91
N PRO A 146 0.74 12.42 3.63
CA PRO A 146 -0.34 13.19 3.03
C PRO A 146 0.14 14.30 2.09
N THR A 147 -0.48 14.40 0.92
CA THR A 147 -0.15 15.37 -0.14
C THR A 147 -0.05 16.83 0.35
N GLU A 148 -0.81 17.20 1.36
CA GLU A 148 -0.89 18.55 1.89
C GLU A 148 0.38 18.98 2.63
N PHE A 149 1.19 18.03 3.09
CA PHE A 149 2.48 18.32 3.71
C PHE A 149 3.52 18.83 2.70
N ASP A 150 3.27 18.67 1.39
CA ASP A 150 4.11 19.24 0.34
C ASP A 150 3.33 19.89 -0.82
N ALA A 151 2.33 20.72 -0.48
CA ALA A 151 1.46 21.39 -1.46
C ALA A 151 2.16 22.42 -2.37
N ALA A 152 3.46 22.69 -2.19
CA ALA A 152 4.18 23.77 -2.86
C ALA A 152 4.76 23.39 -4.24
N LEU A 153 4.84 22.11 -4.58
CA LEU A 153 5.43 21.63 -5.84
C LEU A 153 4.36 21.44 -6.92
N ASP A 154 4.62 22.02 -8.10
CA ASP A 154 3.85 21.70 -9.31
C ASP A 154 4.16 20.24 -9.72
N HIS A 155 3.18 19.38 -9.50
CA HIS A 155 3.21 17.96 -9.83
C HIS A 155 2.36 17.65 -11.06
N THR A 156 1.93 18.65 -11.82
CA THR A 156 1.01 18.43 -12.96
C THR A 156 1.72 17.99 -14.24
N SER A 157 3.06 18.06 -14.28
CA SER A 157 3.90 17.60 -15.39
C SER A 157 4.43 16.17 -15.16
N PRO A 158 4.83 15.43 -16.21
CA PRO A 158 5.30 14.05 -16.10
C PRO A 158 6.73 13.97 -15.56
N GLN A 159 6.95 14.44 -14.33
CA GLN A 159 8.27 14.55 -13.72
C GLN A 159 8.34 13.80 -12.39
N TYR A 160 9.42 13.03 -12.26
CA TYR A 160 9.81 12.38 -11.01
C TYR A 160 10.93 13.17 -10.33
N PRO A 161 11.10 12.99 -9.00
CA PRO A 161 10.22 12.24 -8.10
C PRO A 161 9.00 13.06 -7.64
N TYR A 162 7.96 12.37 -7.18
CA TYR A 162 6.81 12.96 -6.47
C TYR A 162 7.05 12.92 -4.96
N ALA A 163 6.54 13.89 -4.21
CA ALA A 163 6.65 13.88 -2.75
C ALA A 163 5.66 12.89 -2.12
N THR A 164 4.50 12.66 -2.72
CA THR A 164 3.49 11.74 -2.18
C THR A 164 2.90 10.86 -3.27
N ILE A 165 2.24 9.78 -2.85
CA ILE A 165 1.52 8.88 -3.76
C ILE A 165 0.35 9.63 -4.42
N GLY A 166 -0.34 10.50 -3.68
CA GLY A 166 -1.41 11.38 -4.14
C GLY A 166 -0.95 12.37 -5.20
N GLN A 167 0.23 12.97 -5.06
CA GLN A 167 0.80 13.82 -6.11
C GLN A 167 1.09 13.05 -7.39
N MET A 168 1.64 11.84 -7.30
CA MET A 168 1.86 10.98 -8.47
C MET A 168 0.54 10.67 -9.18
N TYR A 169 -0.52 10.37 -8.42
CA TYR A 169 -1.82 10.05 -8.99
C TYR A 169 -2.53 11.29 -9.58
N ASP A 170 -2.44 12.47 -8.97
CA ASP A 170 -2.97 13.70 -9.58
C ASP A 170 -2.24 13.98 -10.90
N ALA A 171 -0.91 13.86 -10.92
CA ALA A 171 -0.10 13.98 -12.14
C ALA A 171 -0.60 13.04 -13.24
N LEU A 172 -0.82 11.76 -12.90
CA LEU A 172 -1.34 10.76 -13.83
C LEU A 172 -2.72 11.15 -14.38
N LEU A 173 -3.65 11.62 -13.52
CA LEU A 173 -4.96 12.08 -13.97
C LEU A 173 -4.86 13.31 -14.90
N LYS A 174 -3.97 14.27 -14.61
CA LYS A 174 -3.71 15.40 -15.52
C LYS A 174 -3.18 14.91 -16.87
N GLY A 175 -2.25 13.96 -16.85
CA GLY A 175 -1.70 13.39 -18.06
C GLY A 175 -2.74 12.68 -18.93
N ILE A 176 -3.64 11.92 -18.32
CA ILE A 176 -4.76 11.29 -19.03
C ILE A 176 -5.61 12.36 -19.73
N LEU A 177 -6.03 13.41 -19.01
CA LEU A 177 -6.83 14.50 -19.58
C LEU A 177 -6.14 15.23 -20.73
N GLU A 178 -4.84 15.51 -20.59
CA GLU A 178 -4.07 16.20 -21.63
C GLU A 178 -3.98 15.34 -22.91
N VAL A 179 -3.68 14.04 -22.76
CA VAL A 179 -3.61 13.10 -23.88
C VAL A 179 -4.99 12.87 -24.51
N GLU A 180 -6.08 12.79 -23.75
CA GLU A 180 -7.41 12.66 -24.34
C GLU A 180 -7.84 13.92 -25.10
N LYS A 181 -7.39 15.09 -24.66
CA LYS A 181 -7.73 16.36 -25.30
C LYS A 181 -6.95 16.62 -26.59
N TYR A 182 -5.68 16.21 -26.64
CA TYR A 182 -4.76 16.61 -27.71
C TYR A 182 -4.03 15.46 -28.42
N GLY A 183 -4.07 14.25 -27.86
CA GLY A 183 -3.33 13.08 -28.32
C GLY A 183 -4.25 11.92 -28.75
N PRO A 184 -3.67 10.71 -28.91
CA PRO A 184 -4.45 9.51 -29.20
C PRO A 184 -5.26 9.07 -27.98
N VAL A 185 -6.56 8.91 -28.16
CA VAL A 185 -7.50 8.48 -27.10
C VAL A 185 -7.12 7.08 -26.59
N PHE A 186 -7.36 6.84 -25.29
CA PHE A 186 -7.24 5.52 -24.67
C PHE A 186 -8.43 4.64 -25.03
N SER A 187 -8.25 3.31 -25.12
CA SER A 187 -9.37 2.43 -25.45
C SER A 187 -10.42 2.35 -24.34
N TRP A 188 -10.01 2.57 -23.08
CA TRP A 188 -10.81 2.29 -21.90
C TRP A 188 -11.36 0.85 -21.87
N SER A 189 -10.62 -0.09 -22.46
CA SER A 189 -11.03 -1.49 -22.52
C SER A 189 -11.13 -2.07 -21.12
N THR A 190 -12.27 -2.69 -20.83
CA THR A 190 -12.48 -3.49 -19.61
C THR A 190 -12.07 -4.95 -19.79
N GLU A 191 -11.52 -5.31 -20.95
CA GLU A 191 -11.05 -6.66 -21.23
C GLU A 191 -9.99 -7.07 -20.21
N ASN A 192 -10.17 -8.24 -19.57
CA ASN A 192 -9.27 -8.84 -18.57
C ASN A 192 -9.06 -8.03 -17.27
N GLN A 193 -9.78 -6.92 -17.07
CA GLN A 193 -9.79 -6.23 -15.78
C GLN A 193 -10.41 -7.10 -14.68
N GLN A 194 -9.98 -6.87 -13.44
CA GLN A 194 -10.36 -7.69 -12.28
C GLN A 194 -11.25 -6.93 -11.30
N SER A 195 -12.18 -7.63 -10.64
CA SER A 195 -13.07 -7.05 -9.62
C SER A 195 -13.30 -8.06 -8.49
N GLN A 196 -12.23 -8.43 -7.80
CA GLN A 196 -12.22 -9.55 -6.85
C GLN A 196 -12.69 -9.15 -5.45
N PHE A 197 -12.65 -7.86 -5.10
CA PHE A 197 -13.02 -7.39 -3.77
C PHE A 197 -14.54 -7.29 -3.66
N MET A 198 -15.18 -8.30 -3.09
CA MET A 198 -16.63 -8.28 -2.88
C MET A 198 -17.01 -7.38 -1.70
N ILE A 199 -17.95 -6.47 -1.93
CA ILE A 199 -18.68 -5.78 -0.87
C ILE A 199 -19.88 -6.66 -0.52
N PRO A 200 -20.00 -7.17 0.71
CA PRO A 200 -21.16 -7.97 1.08
C PRO A 200 -22.45 -7.16 0.85
N PRO A 201 -23.54 -7.75 0.33
CA PRO A 201 -24.77 -7.03 -0.04
C PRO A 201 -25.36 -6.13 1.06
N LYS A 202 -25.18 -6.49 2.33
CA LYS A 202 -25.61 -5.69 3.49
C LYS A 202 -24.82 -4.39 3.70
N PHE A 203 -23.66 -4.25 3.06
CA PHE A 203 -22.82 -3.05 3.05
C PHE A 203 -22.91 -2.27 1.74
N GLN A 204 -23.62 -2.76 0.71
CA GLN A 204 -23.81 -2.01 -0.54
C GLN A 204 -24.48 -0.65 -0.31
N GLN A 205 -25.22 -0.48 0.79
CA GLN A 205 -25.77 0.82 1.16
C GLN A 205 -24.72 1.79 1.72
N ASN A 206 -23.59 1.35 2.30
CA ASN A 206 -22.64 2.22 3.02
C ASN A 206 -21.15 1.99 2.73
N ALA A 207 -20.75 1.02 1.90
CA ALA A 207 -19.35 0.65 1.68
C ALA A 207 -18.97 0.60 0.20
N LEU A 208 -17.80 1.18 -0.12
CA LEU A 208 -17.05 1.07 -1.37
C LEU A 208 -17.92 1.21 -2.64
N ARG A 209 -18.48 2.40 -2.86
CA ARG A 209 -19.44 2.65 -3.96
C ARG A 209 -18.78 2.90 -5.32
N ILE A 210 -17.59 2.34 -5.56
CA ILE A 210 -16.86 2.56 -6.82
C ILE A 210 -16.97 1.37 -7.76
N ASN A 211 -16.91 1.65 -9.04
CA ASN A 211 -16.63 0.65 -10.05
C ASN A 211 -15.18 0.19 -9.87
N GLN A 212 -14.97 -1.12 -9.65
CA GLN A 212 -13.61 -1.68 -9.59
C GLN A 212 -12.99 -1.86 -10.97
N THR A 213 -13.81 -1.87 -12.03
CA THR A 213 -13.36 -1.80 -13.42
C THR A 213 -13.39 -0.37 -13.92
N ILE A 214 -12.41 -0.01 -14.74
CA ILE A 214 -12.18 1.33 -15.26
C ILE A 214 -12.54 1.35 -16.74
N ALA A 215 -13.71 1.90 -17.08
CA ALA A 215 -14.24 2.00 -18.44
C ALA A 215 -14.26 3.45 -18.96
N SER A 216 -13.78 4.40 -18.16
CA SER A 216 -13.80 5.83 -18.47
C SER A 216 -12.84 6.60 -17.56
N PHE A 217 -12.55 7.84 -17.93
CA PHE A 217 -11.84 8.79 -17.06
C PHE A 217 -12.55 8.97 -15.70
N GLY A 218 -13.89 8.97 -15.68
CA GLY A 218 -14.66 9.08 -14.44
C GLY A 218 -14.47 7.89 -13.49
N ASP A 219 -14.29 6.67 -14.04
CA ASP A 219 -13.95 5.50 -13.23
C ASP A 219 -12.49 5.56 -12.74
N ALA A 220 -11.57 6.04 -13.59
CA ALA A 220 -10.17 6.23 -13.21
C ALA A 220 -10.05 7.23 -12.05
N GLN A 221 -10.76 8.35 -12.11
CA GLN A 221 -10.79 9.34 -11.03
C GLN A 221 -11.37 8.74 -9.74
N GLN A 222 -12.44 7.94 -9.81
CA GLN A 222 -12.98 7.27 -8.62
C GLN A 222 -12.01 6.26 -8.01
N ALA A 223 -11.30 5.49 -8.84
CA ALA A 223 -10.29 4.55 -8.39
C ALA A 223 -9.12 5.28 -7.71
N VAL A 224 -8.60 6.34 -8.32
CA VAL A 224 -7.54 7.19 -7.75
C VAL A 224 -7.98 7.82 -6.44
N ASN A 225 -9.19 8.39 -6.38
CA ASN A 225 -9.71 9.00 -5.16
C ASN A 225 -9.83 7.97 -4.02
N LEU A 226 -10.21 6.72 -4.32
CA LEU A 226 -10.22 5.66 -3.33
C LEU A 226 -8.82 5.38 -2.80
N ILE A 227 -7.85 5.19 -3.70
CA ILE A 227 -6.45 4.88 -3.34
C ILE A 227 -5.90 5.99 -2.44
N CYS A 228 -5.97 7.25 -2.89
CA CYS A 228 -5.47 8.39 -2.12
C CYS A 228 -6.23 8.59 -0.80
N SER A 229 -7.55 8.40 -0.79
CA SER A 229 -8.33 8.56 0.44
C SER A 229 -8.02 7.47 1.47
N GLN A 230 -7.70 6.25 1.04
CA GLN A 230 -7.33 5.16 1.94
C GLN A 230 -5.88 5.29 2.41
N GLY A 231 -4.94 5.71 1.56
CA GLY A 231 -3.54 5.92 1.93
C GLY A 231 -3.33 7.17 2.80
N GLU A 232 -3.71 8.33 2.29
CA GLU A 232 -3.35 9.65 2.85
C GLU A 232 -4.50 10.31 3.65
N GLY A 233 -5.75 10.01 3.28
CA GLY A 233 -6.94 10.55 3.93
C GLY A 233 -7.62 11.70 3.16
N LEU A 234 -8.59 12.33 3.82
CA LEU A 234 -9.32 13.48 3.29
C LEU A 234 -8.46 14.74 3.29
N ASN A 235 -8.71 15.58 2.29
CA ASN A 235 -7.94 16.79 2.08
C ASN A 235 -7.99 17.74 3.29
N MET A 236 -6.85 17.98 3.95
CA MET A 236 -6.76 18.83 5.14
C MET A 236 -6.50 20.29 4.75
N ALA A 237 -7.56 21.10 4.70
CA ALA A 237 -7.45 22.53 4.42
C ALA A 237 -8.11 23.38 5.52
N PRO A 238 -7.33 24.15 6.33
CA PRO A 238 -5.86 24.24 6.32
C PRO A 238 -5.17 23.00 6.89
N VAL A 239 -3.90 22.78 6.52
CA VAL A 239 -3.04 21.76 7.15
C VAL A 239 -2.89 22.09 8.63
N THR A 240 -3.14 21.11 9.49
CA THR A 240 -2.98 21.29 10.94
C THR A 240 -1.52 21.33 11.33
N GLU A 241 -1.19 21.97 12.44
CA GLU A 241 0.17 21.92 12.99
C GLU A 241 0.33 20.66 13.88
N PRO A 242 1.54 20.10 14.00
CA PRO A 242 1.82 18.99 14.91
C PRO A 242 1.62 19.40 16.39
N PRO A 243 1.36 18.45 17.31
CA PRO A 243 1.36 17.00 17.08
C PRO A 243 0.11 16.54 16.31
N TYR A 244 0.31 15.66 15.34
CA TYR A 244 -0.79 15.09 14.57
C TYR A 244 -1.52 13.98 15.34
N HIS A 245 -2.82 13.84 15.05
CA HIS A 245 -3.69 12.80 15.58
C HIS A 245 -4.36 12.05 14.43
N GLU A 246 -4.49 10.74 14.56
CA GLU A 246 -5.09 9.84 13.58
C GLU A 246 -6.48 10.30 13.10
N SER A 247 -7.24 10.95 13.99
CA SER A 247 -8.57 11.50 13.69
C SER A 247 -8.60 12.60 12.62
N GLN A 248 -7.46 13.20 12.31
CA GLN A 248 -7.31 14.21 11.25
C GLN A 248 -7.26 13.56 9.86
N PHE A 249 -6.82 12.30 9.76
CA PHE A 249 -6.61 11.58 8.50
C PHE A 249 -7.74 10.58 8.26
N ARG A 250 -8.98 11.09 8.14
CA ARG A 250 -10.15 10.23 7.91
C ARG A 250 -10.24 9.80 6.45
N VAL A 251 -10.69 8.58 6.20
CA VAL A 251 -11.10 8.11 4.88
C VAL A 251 -12.51 8.63 4.59
N ASP A 252 -12.78 9.03 3.35
CA ASP A 252 -14.14 9.32 2.88
C ASP A 252 -15.05 8.09 3.11
N ASP A 253 -16.25 8.29 3.64
CA ASP A 253 -17.21 7.21 3.92
C ASP A 253 -17.48 6.35 2.67
N THR A 254 -17.42 6.94 1.47
CA THR A 254 -17.60 6.30 0.16
C THR A 254 -16.53 5.24 -0.12
N TYR A 255 -15.32 5.45 0.39
CA TYR A 255 -14.13 4.65 0.11
C TYR A 255 -13.73 3.73 1.26
N ARG A 256 -14.46 3.74 2.37
CA ARG A 256 -14.15 2.86 3.51
C ARG A 256 -14.36 1.40 3.17
N PHE A 257 -13.36 0.59 3.50
CA PHE A 257 -13.47 -0.86 3.47
C PHE A 257 -14.19 -1.33 4.74
N TYR A 258 -15.52 -1.52 4.66
CA TYR A 258 -16.25 -2.17 5.76
C TYR A 258 -15.94 -3.67 5.74
N THR A 259 -14.94 -4.09 6.49
CA THR A 259 -14.88 -5.50 6.91
C THR A 259 -15.89 -5.69 8.03
N PRO A 260 -16.76 -6.70 7.90
CA PRO A 260 -16.98 -7.49 9.11
C PRO A 260 -17.36 -8.93 8.78
N ILE A 261 -16.52 -9.87 9.22
CA ILE A 261 -17.01 -11.13 9.76
C ILE A 261 -16.08 -11.56 10.90
N GLN A 262 -16.45 -11.29 12.15
CA GLN A 262 -16.18 -12.29 13.18
C GLN A 262 -17.29 -13.33 13.10
N LYS A 263 -16.90 -14.60 12.99
CA LYS A 263 -17.82 -15.71 13.28
C LYS A 263 -17.87 -15.85 14.80
N ASN A 264 -19.06 -15.78 15.37
CA ASN A 264 -19.25 -16.15 16.76
C ASN A 264 -18.94 -17.65 16.94
N LYS A 265 -18.80 -18.12 18.19
CA LYS A 265 -18.55 -19.54 18.53
C LYS A 265 -19.62 -20.51 17.97
N ASP A 266 -20.77 -19.99 17.60
CA ASP A 266 -21.94 -20.63 17.01
C ASP A 266 -21.96 -20.53 15.46
N GLY A 267 -20.88 -20.06 14.82
CA GLY A 267 -20.71 -20.06 13.36
C GLY A 267 -21.47 -18.97 12.60
N LYS A 268 -22.17 -18.08 13.32
CA LYS A 268 -22.91 -16.95 12.73
C LYS A 268 -22.01 -15.72 12.60
N SER A 269 -22.09 -15.04 11.45
CA SER A 269 -21.37 -13.79 11.18
C SER A 269 -22.04 -12.62 11.89
N LYS A 270 -21.41 -12.01 12.91
CA LYS A 270 -21.86 -10.72 13.45
C LYS A 270 -21.17 -9.58 12.68
N VAL A 271 -21.95 -8.55 12.32
CA VAL A 271 -21.42 -7.24 11.96
C VAL A 271 -21.00 -6.59 13.28
N VAL A 272 -19.70 -6.36 13.45
CA VAL A 272 -19.25 -5.57 14.59
C VAL A 272 -19.54 -4.11 14.22
N ASP A 273 -20.40 -3.49 15.02
CA ASP A 273 -20.71 -2.06 14.89
C ASP A 273 -19.40 -1.28 15.14
N PRO A 274 -19.00 -0.32 14.29
CA PRO A 274 -17.82 0.50 14.53
C PRO A 274 -17.79 1.16 15.91
N GLU A 275 -18.96 1.40 16.51
CA GLU A 275 -19.09 1.98 17.84
C GLU A 275 -18.85 0.99 19.00
N GLU A 276 -18.80 -0.33 18.74
CA GLU A 276 -18.64 -1.39 19.76
C GLU A 276 -17.23 -2.01 19.82
N ASP A 277 -16.36 -1.73 18.85
CA ASP A 277 -14.99 -2.28 18.77
C ASP A 277 -14.02 -1.21 18.30
N ASP A 278 -13.12 -0.78 19.19
CA ASP A 278 -12.07 0.22 18.92
C ASP A 278 -11.25 -0.12 17.66
N ARG A 279 -11.18 -1.40 17.26
CA ARG A 279 -10.49 -1.84 16.03
C ARG A 279 -11.26 -1.50 14.76
N ALA A 280 -12.59 -1.48 14.81
CA ALA A 280 -13.45 -1.06 13.70
C ALA A 280 -13.46 0.47 13.53
N ILE A 281 -13.17 1.21 14.61
CA ILE A 281 -12.97 2.67 14.58
C ILE A 281 -11.74 3.03 13.74
N LEU A 282 -10.65 2.27 13.81
CA LEU A 282 -9.41 2.61 13.07
C LEU A 282 -9.53 2.45 11.55
N ASN A 283 -10.44 1.61 11.06
CA ASN A 283 -10.73 1.50 9.62
C ASN A 283 -11.37 2.78 9.03
N GLN A 284 -11.77 3.74 9.88
CA GLN A 284 -12.22 5.05 9.43
C GLN A 284 -11.08 6.02 9.12
N TYR A 285 -9.85 5.66 9.51
CA TYR A 285 -8.63 6.42 9.25
C TYR A 285 -7.85 5.83 8.09
N ALA A 286 -7.15 6.71 7.39
CA ALA A 286 -6.25 6.36 6.30
C ALA A 286 -5.01 5.61 6.83
N HIS A 287 -4.23 5.01 5.95
CA HIS A 287 -3.02 4.26 6.30
C HIS A 287 -2.08 5.12 7.15
N TYR A 288 -1.83 6.37 6.73
CA TYR A 288 -1.05 7.34 7.51
C TYR A 288 -1.60 7.50 8.93
N GLY A 289 -2.91 7.77 9.07
CA GLY A 289 -3.55 7.91 10.37
C GLY A 289 -3.45 6.66 11.23
N ARG A 290 -3.55 5.47 10.64
CA ARG A 290 -3.39 4.19 11.36
C ARG A 290 -1.96 3.95 11.82
N PHE A 291 -0.96 4.27 11.01
CA PHE A 291 0.45 4.18 11.40
C PHE A 291 0.81 5.25 12.44
N LEU A 292 0.26 6.45 12.31
CA LEU A 292 0.40 7.52 13.28
C LEU A 292 -0.21 7.15 14.63
N TRP A 293 -1.33 6.41 14.65
CA TRP A 293 -1.89 5.88 15.90
C TRP A 293 -0.90 4.97 16.63
N ILE A 294 -0.22 4.07 15.89
CA ILE A 294 0.82 3.18 16.44
C ILE A 294 1.98 4.01 16.99
N HIS A 295 2.47 4.96 16.19
CA HIS A 295 3.53 5.89 16.58
C HIS A 295 3.18 6.63 17.87
N ASN A 296 1.99 7.23 17.94
CA ASN A 296 1.49 7.97 19.11
C ASN A 296 1.32 7.10 20.36
N GLN A 297 0.92 5.82 20.23
CA GLN A 297 0.88 4.93 21.40
C GLN A 297 2.29 4.75 21.99
N ILE A 298 3.31 4.65 21.13
CA ILE A 298 4.69 4.39 21.54
C ILE A 298 5.33 5.67 22.09
N THR A 299 5.30 6.75 21.33
CA THR A 299 6.03 8.00 21.64
C THR A 299 5.35 8.85 22.70
N HIS A 300 4.02 8.89 22.73
CA HIS A 300 3.27 9.79 23.62
C HIS A 300 2.59 9.08 24.78
N LYS A 301 2.25 7.79 24.63
CA LYS A 301 1.66 7.00 25.72
C LYS A 301 2.62 6.02 26.37
N GLY A 302 3.87 5.95 25.90
CA GLY A 302 4.93 5.13 26.51
C GLY A 302 4.73 3.62 26.33
N MET A 303 3.96 3.21 25.32
CA MET A 303 3.86 1.80 24.96
C MET A 303 5.18 1.31 24.36
N GLU A 304 5.56 0.08 24.67
CA GLU A 304 6.67 -0.58 23.98
C GLU A 304 6.20 -1.14 22.64
N PHE A 305 7.12 -1.22 21.67
CA PHE A 305 6.87 -2.02 20.47
C PHE A 305 6.43 -3.45 20.82
N PRO A 306 5.48 -4.04 20.07
CA PRO A 306 5.15 -5.45 20.18
C PRO A 306 6.40 -6.34 20.05
N GLU A 307 6.38 -7.49 20.73
CA GLU A 307 7.47 -8.46 20.59
C GLU A 307 7.56 -8.96 19.14
N THR A 308 8.78 -9.04 18.61
CA THR A 308 9.05 -9.54 17.26
C THR A 308 10.00 -10.73 17.28
N TYR A 309 9.95 -11.56 16.22
CA TYR A 309 10.91 -12.66 16.08
C TYR A 309 12.37 -12.15 16.05
N PRO A 310 13.30 -12.83 16.75
CA PRO A 310 14.69 -12.43 16.77
C PRO A 310 15.38 -12.76 15.45
N ILE A 311 16.37 -11.95 15.06
CA ILE A 311 17.26 -12.25 13.92
C ILE A 311 18.51 -12.93 14.46
N ALA A 312 18.88 -14.08 13.88
CA ALA A 312 20.09 -14.79 14.26
C ALA A 312 21.34 -14.00 13.88
N ALA A 313 22.35 -14.00 14.76
CA ALA A 313 23.65 -13.41 14.45
C ALA A 313 24.51 -14.38 13.61
N GLY A 314 25.30 -13.82 12.68
CA GLY A 314 26.25 -14.58 11.87
C GLY A 314 25.78 -14.86 10.45
N ALA A 315 26.46 -15.77 9.76
CA ALA A 315 26.12 -16.13 8.39
C ALA A 315 24.81 -16.94 8.33
N PRO A 316 23.97 -16.75 7.29
CA PRO A 316 22.76 -17.53 7.11
C PRO A 316 23.03 -19.04 7.10
N THR A 317 22.23 -19.78 7.85
CA THR A 317 22.21 -21.25 7.84
C THR A 317 21.50 -21.79 6.60
N PHE A 318 21.64 -23.09 6.34
CA PHE A 318 20.92 -23.76 5.26
C PHE A 318 19.38 -23.63 5.40
N GLU A 319 18.85 -23.81 6.61
CA GLU A 319 17.40 -23.70 6.85
C GLU A 319 16.89 -22.27 6.64
N GLN A 320 17.69 -21.26 7.00
CA GLN A 320 17.37 -19.85 6.70
C GLN A 320 17.39 -19.58 5.21
N GLY A 321 18.39 -20.09 4.48
CA GLY A 321 18.43 -20.00 3.02
C GLY A 321 17.24 -20.69 2.35
N LYS A 322 16.81 -21.84 2.87
CA LYS A 322 15.62 -22.56 2.40
C LYS A 322 14.35 -21.75 2.61
N ALA A 323 14.13 -21.18 3.79
CA ALA A 323 12.96 -20.35 4.08
C ALA A 323 12.88 -19.12 3.16
N VAL A 324 14.02 -18.46 2.91
CA VAL A 324 14.10 -17.35 1.94
C VAL A 324 13.81 -17.85 0.51
N GLY A 325 14.37 -18.98 0.10
CA GLY A 325 14.10 -19.57 -1.21
C GLY A 325 12.62 -19.88 -1.43
N GLU A 326 11.95 -20.47 -0.44
CA GLU A 326 10.51 -20.77 -0.49
C GLU A 326 9.67 -19.48 -0.58
N LEU A 327 10.06 -18.41 0.12
CA LEU A 327 9.42 -17.09 -0.01
C LEU A 327 9.59 -16.51 -1.41
N VAL A 328 10.80 -16.52 -1.97
CA VAL A 328 11.07 -16.03 -3.32
C VAL A 328 10.26 -16.82 -4.35
N GLU A 329 10.28 -18.15 -4.31
CA GLU A 329 9.49 -18.99 -5.21
C GLU A 329 7.97 -18.74 -5.09
N GLY A 330 7.48 -18.56 -3.86
CA GLY A 330 6.09 -18.21 -3.59
C GLY A 330 5.70 -16.86 -4.18
N PHE A 331 6.56 -15.86 -4.06
CA PHE A 331 6.34 -14.53 -4.64
C PHE A 331 6.41 -14.55 -6.17
N ASP A 332 7.28 -15.37 -6.76
CA ASP A 332 7.35 -15.58 -8.21
C ASP A 332 6.06 -16.19 -8.74
N SER A 333 5.50 -17.16 -7.99
CA SER A 333 4.20 -17.75 -8.29
C SER A 333 3.08 -16.72 -8.19
N PHE A 334 3.12 -15.84 -7.19
CA PHE A 334 2.18 -14.74 -7.02
C PHE A 334 2.22 -13.78 -8.22
N ILE A 335 3.39 -13.28 -8.63
CA ILE A 335 3.54 -12.39 -9.79
C ILE A 335 3.10 -13.06 -11.10
N LYS A 336 3.42 -14.35 -11.30
CA LYS A 336 2.93 -15.12 -12.46
C LYS A 336 1.41 -15.22 -12.46
N THR A 337 0.82 -15.41 -11.29
CA THR A 337 -0.63 -15.47 -11.12
C THR A 337 -1.27 -14.14 -11.48
N LEU A 338 -0.78 -13.01 -10.96
CA LEU A 338 -1.28 -11.68 -11.30
C LEU A 338 -1.15 -11.39 -12.80
N THR A 339 0.02 -11.64 -13.38
CA THR A 339 0.26 -11.48 -14.83
C THR A 339 -0.71 -12.32 -15.66
N SER A 340 -0.99 -13.55 -15.23
CA SER A 340 -1.96 -14.42 -15.90
C SER A 340 -3.38 -13.87 -15.80
N MET A 341 -3.81 -13.41 -14.62
CA MET A 341 -5.17 -12.88 -14.41
C MET A 341 -5.46 -11.66 -15.30
N TRP A 342 -4.57 -10.65 -15.30
CA TRP A 342 -4.71 -9.47 -16.16
C TRP A 342 -4.41 -9.77 -17.64
N GLY A 343 -3.80 -10.92 -17.95
CA GLY A 343 -3.60 -11.43 -19.30
C GLY A 343 -4.76 -12.27 -19.85
N GLY A 344 -5.87 -12.40 -19.11
CA GLY A 344 -7.04 -13.18 -19.52
C GLY A 344 -6.98 -14.68 -19.20
N GLY A 345 -5.98 -15.11 -18.44
CA GLY A 345 -5.89 -16.48 -17.92
C GLY A 345 -6.86 -16.73 -16.76
N GLY A 346 -7.44 -17.93 -16.71
CA GLY A 346 -8.38 -18.32 -15.65
C GLY A 346 -7.82 -19.27 -14.58
N ALA A 347 -8.59 -19.39 -13.49
CA ALA A 347 -8.63 -20.44 -12.45
C ALA A 347 -8.04 -20.16 -11.05
N SER A 348 -7.39 -19.02 -10.79
CA SER A 348 -6.98 -18.63 -9.43
C SER A 348 -7.57 -17.29 -9.05
N THR A 349 -8.06 -17.16 -7.81
CA THR A 349 -8.44 -15.85 -7.29
C THR A 349 -7.21 -15.10 -6.79
N PHE A 350 -7.26 -13.78 -6.85
CA PHE A 350 -6.25 -12.91 -6.27
C PHE A 350 -6.01 -13.25 -4.78
N PHE A 351 -7.10 -13.54 -4.05
CA PHE A 351 -7.06 -13.94 -2.65
C PHE A 351 -6.35 -15.28 -2.43
N ASP A 352 -6.56 -16.29 -3.27
CA ASP A 352 -5.86 -17.58 -3.12
C ASP A 352 -4.35 -17.43 -3.23
N ALA A 353 -3.89 -16.58 -4.15
CA ALA A 353 -2.47 -16.30 -4.34
C ALA A 353 -1.89 -15.59 -3.10
N MET A 354 -2.62 -14.62 -2.56
CA MET A 354 -2.26 -13.91 -1.32
C MET A 354 -2.23 -14.83 -0.09
N TYR A 355 -3.26 -15.66 0.12
CA TYR A 355 -3.35 -16.55 1.28
C TYR A 355 -2.17 -17.53 1.34
N LYS A 356 -1.68 -17.96 0.17
CA LYS A 356 -0.49 -18.80 0.05
C LYS A 356 0.81 -18.05 0.36
N LEU A 357 0.86 -16.75 0.07
CA LEU A 357 2.04 -15.91 0.28
C LEU A 357 2.24 -15.54 1.75
N LYS A 358 1.17 -15.22 2.49
CA LYS A 358 1.20 -14.78 3.90
C LYS A 358 2.04 -15.64 4.87
N PRO A 359 1.99 -16.99 4.85
CA PRO A 359 2.78 -17.78 5.80
C PRO A 359 4.29 -17.77 5.52
N LEU A 360 4.72 -17.51 4.29
CA LEU A 360 6.13 -17.62 3.88
C LEU A 360 7.06 -16.61 4.57
N PRO A 361 6.74 -15.29 4.68
CA PRO A 361 7.59 -14.38 5.45
C PRO A 361 7.58 -14.72 6.96
N THR A 362 6.50 -15.31 7.49
CA THR A 362 6.49 -15.80 8.88
C THR A 362 7.49 -16.94 9.09
N GLN A 363 7.65 -17.83 8.10
CA GLN A 363 8.63 -18.92 8.17
C GLN A 363 10.07 -18.39 8.18
N CYS A 364 10.36 -17.33 7.42
CA CYS A 364 11.66 -16.64 7.47
C CYS A 364 11.93 -16.10 8.88
N TRP A 365 10.95 -15.41 9.47
CA TRP A 365 11.06 -14.89 10.83
C TRP A 365 11.26 -16.00 11.88
N GLN A 366 10.53 -17.11 11.78
CA GLN A 366 10.69 -18.27 12.65
C GLN A 366 12.06 -18.96 12.50
N ALA A 367 12.64 -18.91 11.30
CA ALA A 367 14.01 -19.36 11.05
C ALA A 367 15.08 -18.33 11.52
N GLY A 368 14.66 -17.16 12.00
CA GLY A 368 15.55 -16.10 12.47
C GLY A 368 16.26 -15.34 11.36
N ILE A 369 15.63 -15.19 10.19
CA ILE A 369 16.15 -14.40 9.05
C ILE A 369 15.09 -13.41 8.54
N VAL A 370 15.53 -12.23 8.11
CA VAL A 370 14.64 -11.22 7.53
C VAL A 370 14.10 -11.74 6.18
N PRO A 371 12.78 -11.71 5.94
CA PRO A 371 12.18 -12.02 4.64
C PRO A 371 12.87 -11.29 3.48
N GLN A 372 13.16 -12.01 2.39
CA GLN A 372 13.63 -11.42 1.13
C GLN A 372 12.67 -11.86 0.01
N TRP A 373 12.23 -10.92 -0.81
CA TRP A 373 11.23 -11.14 -1.87
C TRP A 373 11.84 -11.32 -3.25
N LYS A 374 13.17 -11.30 -3.32
CA LYS A 374 13.99 -11.49 -4.51
C LYS A 374 15.34 -12.06 -4.07
N GLU A 375 15.97 -12.81 -4.97
CA GLU A 375 17.34 -13.34 -4.81
C GLU A 375 18.40 -12.25 -4.63
#